data_AF-A0A0A9XW80-F1
#
_entry.id   AF-A0A0A9XW80-F1
#
_cell.length_a   1.000
_cell.length_b   1.000
_cell.length_c   1.000
_cell.angle_alpha   90.00
_cell.angle_beta   90.00
_cell.angle_gamma   90.00
#
_symmetry.space_group_name_H-M   'P 1'
#
loop_
_entity.id
_entity.type
_entity.pdbx_description
1 polymer ?
#
loop_
_entity_poly.entity_id
_entity_poly.type
_entity_poly.pdbx_seq_one_letter_code
_entity_poly.pdbx_strand_id
1 'polypeptide(L)'
;PNPKPRSPKWVSTCAPESTWGEPWALTSSAEYHTRNLLSPVLFKEGMERIPEGSLVIEIAPHALLSGLLRKSIKASQVVPLTKKGLPDEVLFVLSNLGKIYNAGVALDLTPLYPKVEFPVGRGTPMIAPAIKWDHTVEWH
;
A
#
# COMPACT_ATOMS: atom_id res chain seq x y z
N PRO A 1 -23.36 18.32 7.07
CA PRO A 1 -21.97 17.82 6.93
C PRO A 1 -21.11 18.78 6.09
N ASN A 2 -19.85 19.03 6.48
CA ASN A 2 -18.91 19.88 5.73
C ASN A 2 -17.89 18.97 5.00
N PRO A 3 -17.98 18.81 3.66
CA PRO A 3 -17.15 17.86 2.94
C PRO A 3 -15.69 18.33 2.86
N LYS A 4 -14.75 17.40 3.02
CA LYS A 4 -13.31 17.69 2.98
C LYS A 4 -12.77 17.66 1.55
N PRO A 5 -11.81 18.52 1.18
CA PRO A 5 -11.20 18.52 -0.15
C PRO A 5 -10.44 17.22 -0.40
N ARG A 6 -10.50 16.76 -1.65
CA ARG A 6 -9.69 15.64 -2.14
C ARG A 6 -8.30 16.15 -2.47
N SER A 7 -7.28 15.39 -2.07
CA SER A 7 -5.90 15.70 -2.44
C SER A 7 -5.60 15.25 -3.88
N PRO A 8 -4.62 15.85 -4.58
CA PRO A 8 -4.21 15.39 -5.91
C PRO A 8 -3.64 13.96 -5.93
N LYS A 9 -3.30 13.39 -4.77
CA LYS A 9 -2.87 11.99 -4.65
C LYS A 9 -4.03 11.00 -4.87
N TRP A 10 -5.29 11.45 -4.75
CA TRP A 10 -6.46 10.62 -4.97
C TRP A 10 -7.00 10.79 -6.39
N VAL A 11 -6.54 9.93 -7.29
CA VAL A 11 -7.05 9.78 -8.66
C VAL A 11 -8.51 9.29 -8.61
N SER A 12 -9.43 10.04 -9.22
CA SER A 12 -10.84 9.60 -9.30
C SER A 12 -11.00 8.56 -10.39
N THR A 13 -11.79 7.52 -10.11
CA THR A 13 -12.22 6.52 -11.10
C THR A 13 -13.71 6.61 -11.43
N CYS A 14 -14.44 7.61 -10.91
CA CYS A 14 -15.84 7.86 -11.27
C CYS A 14 -16.06 9.17 -12.03
N ALA A 15 -14.97 9.89 -12.32
CA ALA A 15 -14.96 11.14 -13.05
C ALA A 15 -13.89 11.06 -14.14
N PRO A 16 -14.21 11.39 -15.41
CA PRO A 16 -13.18 11.63 -16.43
C PRO A 16 -12.21 12.72 -15.96
N GLU A 17 -10.95 12.64 -16.39
CA GLU A 17 -9.93 13.60 -15.95
C GLU A 17 -10.31 15.06 -16.26
N SER A 18 -10.98 15.29 -17.39
CA SER A 18 -11.49 16.60 -17.79
C SER A 18 -12.45 17.23 -16.78
N THR A 19 -13.11 16.43 -15.94
CA THR A 19 -14.11 16.88 -14.97
C THR A 19 -13.62 16.86 -13.52
N TRP A 20 -12.35 16.51 -13.26
CA TRP A 20 -11.80 16.48 -11.89
C TRP A 20 -11.79 17.85 -11.20
N GLY A 21 -11.78 18.94 -11.98
CA GLY A 21 -11.85 20.31 -11.48
C GLY A 21 -13.27 20.80 -11.16
N GLU A 22 -14.31 20.02 -11.49
CA GLU A 22 -15.70 20.44 -11.24
C GLU A 22 -16.02 20.45 -9.74
N PRO A 23 -16.86 21.37 -9.25
CA PRO A 23 -17.13 21.54 -7.82
C PRO A 23 -17.50 20.26 -7.07
N TRP A 24 -18.28 19.38 -7.70
CA TRP A 24 -18.69 18.10 -7.11
C TRP A 24 -17.52 17.10 -6.96
N ALA A 25 -16.49 17.20 -7.80
CA ALA A 25 -15.33 16.33 -7.80
C ALA A 25 -14.22 16.80 -6.84
N LEU A 26 -14.25 18.05 -6.38
CA LEU A 26 -13.18 18.60 -5.53
C LEU A 26 -13.19 18.08 -4.09
N THR A 27 -14.31 17.52 -3.61
CA THR A 27 -14.47 17.12 -2.22
C THR A 27 -15.02 15.70 -2.10
N SER A 28 -14.77 15.05 -0.95
CA SER A 28 -15.42 13.78 -0.60
C SER A 28 -16.84 14.06 -0.06
N SER A 29 -17.72 14.52 -0.93
CA SER A 29 -19.10 14.89 -0.63
C SER A 29 -20.08 13.73 -0.84
N ALA A 30 -21.31 13.88 -0.37
CA ALA A 30 -22.39 12.93 -0.67
C ALA A 30 -22.63 12.82 -2.18
N GLU A 31 -22.60 13.95 -2.90
CA GLU A 31 -22.75 13.96 -4.36
C GLU A 31 -21.65 13.15 -5.07
N TYR A 32 -20.40 13.30 -4.66
CA TYR A 32 -19.28 12.52 -5.20
C TYR A 32 -19.50 11.02 -5.02
N HIS A 33 -19.92 10.59 -3.83
CA HIS A 33 -20.20 9.19 -3.52
C HIS A 33 -21.43 8.64 -4.27
N THR A 34 -22.48 9.46 -4.44
CA THR A 34 -23.63 9.09 -5.29
C THR A 34 -23.20 8.91 -6.75
N ARG A 35 -22.36 9.81 -7.28
CA ARG A 35 -21.81 9.65 -8.63
C ARG A 35 -20.89 8.43 -8.75
N ASN A 36 -20.08 8.13 -7.74
CA ASN A 36 -19.27 6.91 -7.73
C ASN A 36 -20.12 5.65 -7.86
N LEU A 37 -21.29 5.62 -7.22
CA LEU A 37 -22.22 4.49 -7.33
C LEU A 37 -22.92 4.41 -8.69
N LEU A 38 -23.27 5.56 -9.29
CA LEU A 38 -24.07 5.61 -10.52
C LEU A 38 -23.25 5.64 -11.81
N SER A 39 -21.97 6.02 -11.73
CA SER A 39 -21.10 6.17 -12.90
C SER A 39 -20.26 4.92 -13.15
N PRO A 40 -19.87 4.64 -14.40
CA PRO A 40 -18.90 3.60 -14.71
C PRO A 40 -17.57 3.82 -13.98
N VAL A 41 -16.90 2.72 -13.62
CA VAL A 41 -15.56 2.77 -13.03
C VAL A 41 -14.52 2.85 -14.14
N LEU A 42 -13.86 4.01 -14.24
CA LEU A 42 -12.75 4.32 -15.14
C LEU A 42 -11.43 3.75 -14.61
N PHE A 43 -11.38 2.42 -14.48
CA PHE A 43 -10.27 1.74 -13.83
C PHE A 43 -8.97 1.85 -14.63
N LYS A 44 -9.03 1.61 -15.95
CA LYS A 44 -7.84 1.62 -16.82
C LYS A 44 -7.20 3.00 -16.84
N GLU A 45 -8.01 4.03 -17.03
CA GLU A 45 -7.62 5.44 -17.04
C GLU A 45 -6.97 5.82 -15.71
N GLY A 46 -7.55 5.37 -14.58
CA GLY A 46 -6.96 5.58 -13.26
C GLY A 46 -5.60 4.89 -13.11
N MET A 47 -5.45 3.67 -13.64
CA MET A 47 -4.21 2.90 -13.56
C MET A 47 -3.09 3.47 -14.45
N GLU A 48 -3.41 4.08 -15.58
CA GLU A 48 -2.44 4.77 -16.46
C GLU A 48 -1.71 5.92 -15.76
N ARG A 49 -2.26 6.47 -14.67
CA ARG A 49 -1.61 7.52 -13.86
C ARG A 49 -0.57 6.98 -12.87
N ILE A 50 -0.46 5.65 -12.70
CA ILE A 50 0.54 5.05 -11.81
C ILE A 50 1.92 5.08 -12.50
N PRO A 51 2.94 5.72 -11.89
CA PRO A 51 4.29 5.76 -12.47
C PRO A 51 4.90 4.37 -12.65
N GLU A 52 5.71 4.23 -13.69
CA GLU A 52 6.51 3.01 -13.93
C GLU A 52 7.48 2.75 -12.75
N GLY A 53 7.63 1.49 -12.37
CA GLY A 53 8.46 1.08 -11.22
C GLY A 53 7.80 1.24 -9.85
N SER A 54 6.54 1.69 -9.79
CA SER A 54 5.80 1.81 -8.52
C SER A 54 5.59 0.47 -7.82
N LEU A 55 5.64 0.47 -6.49
CA LEU A 55 5.09 -0.59 -5.65
C LEU A 55 3.59 -0.34 -5.47
N VAL A 56 2.75 -1.30 -5.89
CA VAL A 56 1.29 -1.19 -5.78
C VAL A 56 0.77 -2.16 -4.74
N ILE A 57 0.02 -1.64 -3.76
CA ILE A 57 -0.54 -2.42 -2.67
C ILE A 57 -2.06 -2.52 -2.88
N GLU A 58 -2.59 -3.74 -2.97
CA GLU A 58 -4.03 -3.96 -3.08
C GLU A 58 -4.65 -4.10 -1.68
N ILE A 59 -5.51 -3.14 -1.33
CA ILE A 59 -6.23 -3.08 -0.08
C ILE A 59 -7.67 -3.55 -0.33
N ALA A 60 -7.93 -4.81 0.02
CA ALA A 60 -9.23 -5.46 -0.11
C ALA A 60 -9.30 -6.62 0.90
N PRO A 61 -10.47 -7.19 1.20
CA PRO A 61 -10.60 -8.45 1.95
C PRO A 61 -10.23 -9.70 1.12
N HIS A 62 -10.04 -9.53 -0.18
CA HIS A 62 -9.48 -10.53 -1.08
C HIS A 62 -8.90 -9.84 -2.30
N ALA A 63 -7.67 -10.19 -2.67
CA ALA A 63 -6.97 -9.56 -3.78
C ALA A 63 -7.44 -10.05 -5.16
N LEU A 64 -8.53 -9.47 -5.66
CA LEU A 64 -9.12 -9.80 -6.96
C LEU A 64 -8.42 -9.08 -8.12
N LEU A 65 -7.88 -7.88 -7.89
CA LEU A 65 -7.33 -7.03 -8.93
C LEU A 65 -5.85 -7.30 -9.19
N SER A 66 -5.14 -7.95 -8.29
CA SER A 66 -3.70 -8.23 -8.40
C SER A 66 -3.30 -8.85 -9.72
N GLY A 67 -4.09 -9.81 -10.23
CA GLY A 67 -3.84 -10.44 -11.53
C GLY A 67 -4.02 -9.49 -12.72
N LEU A 68 -5.01 -8.60 -12.64
CA LEU A 68 -5.26 -7.57 -13.65
C LEU A 68 -4.18 -6.47 -13.59
N LEU A 69 -3.87 -5.96 -12.40
CA LEU A 69 -2.86 -4.94 -12.16
C LEU A 69 -1.50 -5.35 -12.75
N ARG A 70 -1.04 -6.58 -12.49
CA ARG A 70 0.23 -7.08 -13.06
C ARG A 70 0.30 -7.05 -14.59
N LYS A 71 -0.85 -7.10 -15.28
CA LYS A 71 -0.94 -7.05 -16.74
C LYS A 71 -1.13 -5.62 -17.26
N SER A 72 -1.79 -4.77 -16.48
CA SER A 72 -2.24 -3.44 -16.92
C SER A 72 -1.27 -2.31 -16.58
N ILE A 73 -0.37 -2.50 -15.62
CA ILE A 73 0.58 -1.46 -15.19
C ILE A 73 2.01 -1.97 -15.15
N LYS A 74 2.96 -1.08 -15.45
CA LYS A 74 4.41 -1.34 -15.34
C LYS A 74 4.92 -1.12 -13.91
N ALA A 75 4.26 -1.76 -12.94
CA ALA A 75 4.70 -1.74 -11.55
C ALA A 75 5.97 -2.59 -11.37
N SER A 76 6.86 -2.19 -10.46
CA SER A 76 7.96 -3.07 -10.02
C SER A 76 7.41 -4.29 -9.31
N GLN A 77 6.36 -4.08 -8.49
CA GLN A 77 5.70 -5.13 -7.76
C GLN A 77 4.25 -4.76 -7.43
N VAL A 78 3.36 -5.76 -7.50
CA VAL A 78 1.99 -5.69 -6.97
C VAL A 78 1.91 -6.60 -5.75
N VAL A 79 1.45 -6.08 -4.61
CA VAL A 79 1.38 -6.80 -3.34
C VAL A 79 -0.06 -6.85 -2.83
N PRO A 80 -0.68 -8.06 -2.75
CA PRO A 80 -1.98 -8.22 -2.11
C PRO A 80 -1.83 -8.18 -0.58
N LEU A 81 -2.66 -7.43 0.14
CA LEU A 81 -2.62 -7.48 1.60
C LEU A 81 -3.34 -8.71 2.17
N THR A 82 -4.45 -9.13 1.58
CA THR A 82 -5.25 -10.26 2.08
C THR A 82 -5.60 -11.24 0.96
N LYS A 83 -5.93 -12.47 1.36
CA LYS A 83 -6.42 -13.50 0.45
C LYS A 83 -7.40 -14.42 1.19
N LYS A 84 -8.68 -14.31 0.83
CA LYS A 84 -9.75 -15.18 1.32
C LYS A 84 -9.42 -16.67 1.16
N GLY A 85 -9.79 -17.44 2.17
CA GLY A 85 -9.76 -18.91 2.13
C GLY A 85 -8.39 -19.50 2.47
N LEU A 86 -7.50 -18.70 3.06
CA LEU A 86 -6.26 -19.21 3.63
C LEU A 86 -6.48 -19.72 5.06
N PRO A 87 -5.72 -20.74 5.51
CA PRO A 87 -5.75 -21.19 6.90
C PRO A 87 -5.31 -20.11 7.90
N ASP A 88 -4.40 -19.22 7.50
CA ASP A 88 -3.88 -18.12 8.32
C ASP A 88 -3.74 -16.84 7.46
N GLU A 89 -4.74 -15.97 7.54
CA GLU A 89 -4.77 -14.68 6.83
C GLU A 89 -3.85 -13.64 7.50
N VAL A 90 -3.59 -13.76 8.80
CA VAL A 90 -2.71 -12.83 9.54
C VAL A 90 -1.27 -13.04 9.09
N LEU A 91 -0.81 -14.30 9.03
CA LEU A 91 0.51 -14.64 8.49
C LEU A 91 0.66 -14.16 7.04
N PHE A 92 -0.40 -14.23 6.24
CA PHE A 92 -0.38 -13.72 4.87
C PHE A 92 -0.17 -12.20 4.83
N VAL A 93 -0.87 -11.43 5.68
CA VAL A 93 -0.66 -9.98 5.81
C VAL A 93 0.78 -9.69 6.21
N LEU A 94 1.28 -10.30 7.29
CA LEU A 94 2.64 -10.09 7.79
C LEU A 94 3.71 -10.45 6.74
N SER A 95 3.51 -11.55 6.01
CA SER A 95 4.40 -11.96 4.92
C SER A 95 4.44 -10.92 3.81
N ASN A 96 3.31 -10.32 3.46
CA ASN A 96 3.24 -9.28 2.43
C ASN A 96 3.77 -7.93 2.92
N LEU A 97 3.67 -7.60 4.21
CA LEU A 97 4.41 -6.48 4.81
C LEU A 97 5.93 -6.68 4.69
N GLY A 98 6.43 -7.90 4.92
CA GLY A 98 7.83 -8.24 4.66
C GLY A 98 8.25 -8.01 3.19
N LYS A 99 7.37 -8.33 2.24
CA LYS A 99 7.61 -8.02 0.82
C LYS A 99 7.65 -6.52 0.53
N ILE A 100 6.79 -5.74 1.18
CA ILE A 100 6.79 -4.27 1.07
C ILE A 100 8.11 -3.70 1.62
N TYR A 101 8.60 -4.22 2.75
CA TYR A 101 9.91 -3.84 3.30
C TYR A 101 11.06 -4.18 2.34
N ASN A 102 11.06 -5.40 1.78
CA ASN A 102 12.08 -5.83 0.81
C ASN A 102 12.03 -5.01 -0.50
N ALA A 103 10.90 -4.40 -0.82
CA ALA A 103 10.76 -3.47 -1.94
C ALA A 103 11.31 -2.05 -1.63
N GLY A 104 11.88 -1.84 -0.44
CA GLY A 104 12.54 -0.60 -0.04
C GLY A 104 11.67 0.35 0.78
N VAL A 105 10.46 -0.06 1.20
CA VAL A 105 9.59 0.78 2.03
C VAL A 105 9.95 0.62 3.50
N ALA A 106 10.29 1.73 4.15
CA ALA A 106 10.45 1.76 5.61
C ALA A 106 9.07 1.55 6.28
N LEU A 107 8.91 0.44 6.99
CA LEU A 107 7.69 0.11 7.72
C LEU A 107 7.94 0.21 9.22
N ASP A 108 7.07 0.97 9.89
CA ASP A 108 6.95 0.89 11.35
C ASP A 108 5.90 -0.17 11.70
N LEU A 109 6.37 -1.29 12.26
CA LEU A 109 5.50 -2.39 12.69
C LEU A 109 5.10 -2.27 14.16
N THR A 110 5.63 -1.30 14.90
CA THR A 110 5.32 -1.14 16.33
C THR A 110 3.83 -0.94 16.63
N PRO A 111 2.99 -0.34 15.76
CA PRO A 111 1.56 -0.24 16.03
C PRO A 111 0.80 -1.57 15.95
N LEU A 112 1.42 -2.63 15.42
CA LEU A 112 0.75 -3.93 15.20
C LEU A 112 0.73 -4.83 16.44
N TYR A 113 1.51 -4.51 17.47
CA TYR A 113 1.62 -5.32 18.69
C TYR A 113 1.68 -4.44 19.93
N PRO A 114 1.40 -4.98 21.13
CA PRO A 114 1.49 -4.22 22.36
C PRO A 114 2.84 -3.55 22.55
N LYS A 115 2.85 -2.35 23.15
CA LYS A 115 4.07 -1.62 23.43
C LYS A 115 5.02 -2.47 24.28
N VAL A 116 6.28 -2.57 23.83
CA VAL A 116 7.35 -3.24 24.58
C VAL A 116 7.83 -2.34 25.71
N GLU A 117 7.95 -2.90 26.91
CA GLU A 117 8.51 -2.22 28.07
C GLU A 117 10.03 -2.32 28.09
N PHE A 118 10.69 -1.22 28.48
CA PHE A 118 12.14 -1.13 28.61
C PHE A 118 12.50 -0.77 30.06
N PRO A 119 13.66 -1.22 30.58
CA PRO A 119 14.71 -1.98 29.90
C PRO A 119 14.31 -3.43 29.58
N VAL A 120 14.99 -4.04 28.61
CA VAL A 120 14.81 -5.46 28.31
C VAL A 120 15.27 -6.35 29.46
N GLY A 121 14.72 -7.57 29.53
CA GLY A 121 15.08 -8.55 30.56
C GLY A 121 16.55 -9.01 30.49
N ARG A 122 17.09 -9.45 31.63
CA ARG A 122 18.43 -10.07 31.67
C ARG A 122 18.43 -11.33 30.80
N GLY A 123 19.44 -11.45 29.93
CA GLY A 123 19.60 -12.58 29.01
C GLY A 123 19.03 -12.34 27.61
N THR A 124 18.46 -11.16 27.32
CA THR A 124 18.12 -10.78 25.94
C THR A 124 19.36 -10.89 25.03
N PRO A 125 19.26 -11.56 23.86
CA PRO A 125 20.40 -11.77 22.97
C PRO A 125 21.06 -10.47 22.51
N MET A 126 22.38 -10.50 22.32
CA MET A 126 23.12 -9.37 21.75
C MET A 126 22.84 -9.23 20.26
N ILE A 127 22.66 -7.98 19.80
CA ILE A 127 22.48 -7.66 18.38
C ILE A 127 23.83 -7.56 17.65
N ALA A 128 24.87 -7.02 18.31
CA ALA A 128 26.15 -6.73 17.67
C ALA A 128 26.77 -7.92 16.89
N PRO A 129 26.75 -9.17 17.39
CA PRO A 129 27.32 -10.31 16.66
C PRO A 129 26.54 -10.70 15.39
N ALA A 130 25.25 -10.33 15.30
CA ALA A 130 24.38 -10.66 14.17
C ALA A 130 24.57 -9.73 12.97
N ILE A 131 25.12 -8.53 13.19
CA ILE A 131 25.40 -7.58 12.11
C ILE A 131 26.65 -8.04 11.37
N LYS A 132 26.53 -8.17 10.05
CA LYS A 132 27.63 -8.50 9.15
C LYS A 132 27.78 -7.39 8.11
N TRP A 133 29.00 -7.19 7.68
CA TRP A 133 29.36 -6.25 6.64
C TRP A 133 30.11 -6.99 5.54
N ASP A 134 30.14 -6.41 4.35
CA ASP A 134 31.02 -6.86 3.28
C ASP A 134 32.45 -6.42 3.59
N HIS A 135 33.28 -7.35 4.07
CA HIS A 135 34.69 -7.14 4.38
C HIS A 135 35.62 -7.70 3.28
N THR A 136 35.15 -7.75 2.03
CA THR A 136 35.98 -8.24 0.91
C THR A 136 37.17 -7.36 0.58
N VAL A 137 37.18 -6.10 1.04
CA VAL A 137 38.29 -5.14 0.83
C VAL A 137 39.03 -4.92 2.15
N GLU A 138 40.34 -5.14 2.12
CA GLU A 138 41.26 -4.76 3.19
C GLU A 138 41.80 -3.35 2.95
N TRP A 139 41.95 -2.58 4.05
CA TRP A 139 42.44 -1.20 4.01
C TRP A 139 43.85 -1.15 4.63
N HIS A 140 44.77 -0.42 4.00
CA HIS A 140 46.16 -0.21 4.46
C HIS A 140 46.36 1.21 5.02
#